data_AF-A0A953P471-F1
#
_entry.id   AF-A0A953P471-F1
#
_cell.length_a   1.000
_cell.length_b   1.000
_cell.length_c   1.000
_cell.angle_alpha   90.00
_cell.angle_beta   90.00
_cell.angle_gamma   90.00
#
_symmetry.space_group_name_H-M   'P 1'
#
loop_
_entity.id
_entity.type
_entity.pdbx_description
1 polymer ?
#
loop_
_entity_poly.entity_id
_entity_poly.type
_entity_poly.pdbx_seq_one_letter_code
_entity_poly.pdbx_strand_id
1 'polypeptide(L)'
;MKKRMLFSFLMIVLFCVPSWAQQAAFQPLTFWYEYSVNPGKEGEFLDIVKTVGQPVRDKLMAEGVILAWGVSAPMMRIPGGNSHAIWYAVADWSGIEKVDNAMRAQIAKLTEEAAKSSAGKKGAKAAAAPMDRLREITDLSKTHDYLTRDLVIGVAQKVPEGVLPFSRYAFAKVRPGKGGEFRKAWEKYNKPVLEKLMADGVILAYGLSVEEIRTEGEFTHYSWFDTKDLASVDKVRAAFMADRSRRSQEEQDAIAELFASLTDADAARGEVTRSLIFHVPAPK
;
A
#
# COMPACT_ATOMS: atom_id res chain seq x y z
N MET A 1 49.83 -44.59 -46.38
CA MET A 1 50.15 -43.89 -45.11
C MET A 1 49.68 -42.43 -45.21
N LYS A 2 48.88 -41.99 -44.23
CA LYS A 2 48.61 -40.60 -43.78
C LYS A 2 47.89 -39.64 -44.77
N LYS A 3 46.58 -39.40 -44.57
CA LYS A 3 45.94 -38.20 -43.95
C LYS A 3 46.20 -36.91 -44.78
N ARG A 4 45.20 -36.16 -45.26
CA ARG A 4 44.20 -35.41 -44.47
C ARG A 4 43.00 -35.00 -45.35
N MET A 5 41.79 -35.33 -44.90
CA MET A 5 40.54 -34.69 -45.32
C MET A 5 40.43 -33.32 -44.65
N LEU A 6 40.13 -32.27 -45.41
CA LEU A 6 39.71 -30.97 -44.89
C LEU A 6 38.18 -30.91 -44.98
N PHE A 7 37.51 -31.14 -43.86
CA PHE A 7 36.07 -30.98 -43.72
C PHE A 7 35.78 -29.51 -43.42
N SER A 8 35.07 -28.84 -44.32
CA SER A 8 34.51 -27.51 -44.09
C SER A 8 33.36 -27.61 -43.06
N PHE A 9 33.65 -27.25 -41.81
CA PHE A 9 32.62 -27.05 -40.80
C PHE A 9 32.00 -25.66 -40.99
N LEU A 10 30.77 -25.65 -41.50
CA LEU A 10 29.87 -24.51 -41.55
C LEU A 10 29.52 -24.11 -40.11
N MET A 11 30.16 -23.04 -39.60
CA MET A 11 29.81 -22.43 -38.32
C MET A 11 28.44 -21.76 -38.43
N ILE A 12 27.42 -22.41 -37.87
CA ILE A 12 26.13 -21.78 -37.54
C ILE A 12 26.40 -20.78 -36.41
N VAL A 13 26.49 -19.50 -36.75
CA VAL A 13 26.45 -18.40 -35.77
C VAL A 13 25.01 -18.32 -35.26
N LEU A 14 24.75 -18.99 -34.13
CA LEU A 14 23.59 -18.72 -33.30
C LEU A 14 23.70 -17.29 -32.78
N PHE A 15 22.92 -16.38 -33.38
CA PHE A 15 22.60 -15.10 -32.76
C PHE A 15 21.78 -15.38 -31.49
N CYS A 16 22.45 -15.58 -30.37
CA CYS A 16 21.87 -15.33 -29.06
C CYS A 16 21.61 -13.83 -28.97
N VAL A 17 20.43 -13.38 -29.42
CA VAL A 17 19.91 -12.08 -29.04
C VAL A 17 19.74 -12.16 -27.52
N PRO A 18 20.45 -11.38 -26.70
CA PRO A 18 20.06 -11.24 -25.32
C PRO A 18 18.69 -10.57 -25.36
N SER A 19 17.63 -11.36 -25.22
CA SER A 19 16.39 -10.85 -24.68
C SER A 19 16.75 -10.31 -23.31
N TRP A 20 17.05 -9.02 -23.25
CA TRP A 20 16.84 -8.25 -22.04
C TRP A 20 15.36 -8.44 -21.73
N ALA A 21 15.05 -9.50 -20.98
CA ALA A 21 13.79 -9.61 -20.29
C ALA A 21 13.73 -8.33 -19.47
N GLN A 22 12.93 -7.39 -19.95
CA GLN A 22 12.65 -6.14 -19.27
C GLN A 22 12.12 -6.58 -17.92
N GLN A 23 12.98 -6.55 -16.90
CA GLN A 23 12.66 -7.05 -15.59
C GLN A 23 11.38 -6.33 -15.19
N ALA A 24 10.30 -7.09 -15.01
CA ALA A 24 8.99 -6.52 -14.75
C ALA A 24 9.16 -5.52 -13.60
N ALA A 25 8.64 -4.31 -13.79
CA ALA A 25 8.76 -3.27 -12.77
C ALA A 25 8.28 -3.82 -11.43
N PHE A 26 8.95 -3.46 -10.35
CA PHE A 26 8.55 -3.88 -9.01
C PHE A 26 7.13 -3.37 -8.71
N GLN A 27 6.20 -4.29 -8.44
CA GLN A 27 4.78 -4.02 -8.24
C GLN A 27 4.28 -4.70 -6.95
N PRO A 28 4.61 -4.14 -5.77
CA PRO A 28 4.27 -4.73 -4.49
C PRO A 28 2.75 -4.83 -4.30
N LEU A 29 2.35 -5.79 -3.48
CA LEU A 29 1.00 -5.97 -2.99
C LEU A 29 0.87 -5.35 -1.61
N THR A 30 -0.21 -4.61 -1.37
CA THR A 30 -0.55 -4.07 -0.05
C THR A 30 -1.91 -4.59 0.38
N PHE A 31 -1.94 -5.28 1.51
CA PHE A 31 -3.18 -5.73 2.13
C PHE A 31 -3.64 -4.68 3.14
N TRP A 32 -4.94 -4.38 3.13
CA TRP A 32 -5.59 -3.41 4.01
C TRP A 32 -6.67 -4.11 4.81
N TYR A 33 -6.62 -3.95 6.13
CA TYR A 33 -7.69 -4.34 7.05
C TYR A 33 -8.34 -3.09 7.59
N GLU A 34 -9.56 -2.79 7.16
CA GLU A 34 -10.30 -1.64 7.65
C GLU A 34 -11.22 -2.03 8.81
N TYR A 35 -11.18 -1.23 9.87
CA TYR A 35 -11.95 -1.43 11.08
C TYR A 35 -12.81 -0.23 11.41
N SER A 36 -14.04 -0.52 11.83
CA SER A 36 -14.91 0.39 12.57
C SER A 36 -14.70 0.20 14.07
N VAL A 37 -13.76 0.94 14.66
CA VAL A 37 -13.46 0.92 16.08
C VAL A 37 -14.53 1.72 16.83
N ASN A 38 -15.03 1.15 17.92
CA ASN A 38 -16.04 1.78 18.76
C ASN A 38 -15.49 3.09 19.37
N PRO A 39 -16.29 4.16 19.49
CA PRO A 39 -15.84 5.43 20.04
C PRO A 39 -15.21 5.27 21.44
N GLY A 40 -14.02 5.83 21.64
CA GLY A 40 -13.29 5.75 22.91
C GLY A 40 -12.50 4.45 23.12
N LYS A 41 -12.50 3.54 22.14
CA LYS A 41 -11.78 2.26 22.19
C LYS A 41 -10.51 2.23 21.33
N GLU A 42 -10.09 3.37 20.79
CA GLU A 42 -8.94 3.49 19.89
C GLU A 42 -7.63 3.07 20.58
N GLY A 43 -7.46 3.40 21.86
CA GLY A 43 -6.32 2.95 22.65
C GLY A 43 -6.26 1.42 22.79
N GLU A 44 -7.39 0.80 23.14
CA GLU A 44 -7.51 -0.66 23.25
C GLU A 44 -7.26 -1.36 21.90
N PHE A 45 -7.70 -0.74 20.80
CA PHE A 45 -7.43 -1.23 19.45
C PHE A 45 -5.93 -1.23 19.14
N LEU A 46 -5.24 -0.10 19.38
CA LEU A 46 -3.80 -0.01 19.17
C LEU A 46 -3.02 -0.99 20.07
N ASP A 47 -3.49 -1.25 21.29
CA ASP A 47 -2.89 -2.25 22.17
C ASP A 47 -3.03 -3.67 21.61
N ILE A 48 -4.18 -4.02 21.02
CA ILE A 48 -4.33 -5.30 20.31
C ILE A 48 -3.35 -5.37 19.13
N VAL A 49 -3.23 -4.31 18.33
CA VAL A 49 -2.27 -4.30 17.22
C VAL A 49 -0.84 -4.54 17.70
N LYS A 50 -0.41 -3.83 18.75
CA LYS A 50 0.95 -3.92 19.31
C LYS A 50 1.24 -5.27 19.97
N THR A 51 0.25 -5.86 20.64
CA THR A 51 0.44 -7.12 21.37
C THR A 51 0.32 -8.36 20.48
N VAL A 52 -0.55 -8.30 19.47
CA VAL A 52 -0.87 -9.47 18.63
C VAL A 52 -0.15 -9.39 17.30
N GLY A 53 -0.34 -8.30 16.55
CA GLY A 53 0.10 -8.22 15.15
C GLY A 53 1.52 -7.73 14.96
N GLN A 54 1.95 -6.73 15.75
CA GLN A 54 3.27 -6.12 15.61
C GLN A 54 4.43 -7.15 15.73
N PRO A 55 4.47 -8.08 16.70
CA PRO A 55 5.58 -9.03 16.81
C PRO A 55 5.73 -9.91 15.56
N VAL A 56 4.61 -10.26 14.91
CA VAL A 56 4.61 -11.03 13.66
C VAL A 56 5.12 -10.17 12.51
N ARG A 57 4.61 -8.95 12.37
CA ARG A 57 4.97 -8.07 11.25
C ARG A 57 6.42 -7.60 11.33
N ASP A 58 6.90 -7.24 12.50
CA ASP A 58 8.30 -6.84 12.72
C ASP A 58 9.25 -7.99 12.41
N LYS A 59 8.92 -9.22 12.83
CA LYS A 59 9.70 -10.41 12.48
C LYS A 59 9.74 -10.63 10.96
N LEU A 60 8.58 -10.63 10.31
CA LEU A 60 8.50 -10.85 8.86
C LEU A 60 9.13 -9.72 8.05
N MET A 61 9.15 -8.49 8.58
CA MET A 61 9.88 -7.37 8.00
C MET A 61 11.39 -7.58 8.09
N ALA A 62 11.90 -8.02 9.24
CA ALA A 62 13.31 -8.35 9.42
C ALA A 62 13.79 -9.48 8.50
N GLU A 63 12.90 -10.44 8.20
CA GLU A 63 13.14 -11.52 7.23
C GLU A 63 12.99 -11.08 5.76
N GLY A 64 12.59 -9.83 5.51
CA GLY A 64 12.39 -9.29 4.16
C GLY A 64 11.11 -9.76 3.46
N VAL A 65 10.18 -10.40 4.19
CA VAL A 65 8.87 -10.81 3.67
C VAL A 65 7.94 -9.60 3.59
N ILE A 66 7.85 -8.83 4.68
CA ILE A 66 7.12 -7.56 4.73
C ILE A 66 8.06 -6.44 4.33
N LEU A 67 7.62 -5.62 3.38
CA LEU A 67 8.35 -4.45 2.90
C LEU A 67 8.11 -3.23 3.78
N ALA A 68 6.88 -3.04 4.25
CA ALA A 68 6.44 -1.94 5.09
C ALA A 68 5.13 -2.36 5.79
N TRP A 69 4.85 -1.81 6.97
CA TRP A 69 3.53 -1.99 7.61
C TRP A 69 3.18 -0.81 8.50
N GLY A 70 1.89 -0.63 8.78
CA GLY A 70 1.45 0.45 9.64
C GLY A 70 0.00 0.35 10.08
N VAL A 71 -0.41 1.37 10.82
CA VAL A 71 -1.80 1.66 11.16
C VAL A 71 -2.07 3.10 10.80
N SER A 72 -3.17 3.38 10.14
CA SER A 72 -3.62 4.73 9.82
C SER A 72 -5.04 4.95 10.31
N ALA A 73 -5.40 6.23 10.49
CA ALA A 73 -6.77 6.65 10.75
C ALA A 73 -7.13 7.80 9.80
N PRO A 74 -8.35 7.83 9.24
CA PRO A 74 -8.83 8.97 8.47
C PRO A 74 -8.85 10.24 9.32
N MET A 75 -8.44 11.36 8.75
CA MET A 75 -8.52 12.66 9.42
C MET A 75 -9.95 13.21 9.48
N MET A 76 -10.81 12.76 8.57
CA MET A 76 -12.22 13.14 8.50
C MET A 76 -13.08 11.90 8.73
N ARG A 77 -14.11 12.04 9.56
CA ARG A 77 -15.10 10.99 9.75
C ARG A 77 -16.12 11.06 8.64
N ILE A 78 -16.26 9.98 7.87
CA ILE A 78 -17.27 9.83 6.83
C ILE A 78 -18.31 8.83 7.34
N PRO A 79 -19.62 9.12 7.26
CA PRO A 79 -20.65 8.15 7.62
C PRO A 79 -20.47 6.84 6.83
N GLY A 80 -20.43 5.71 7.53
CA GLY A 80 -20.22 4.39 6.91
C GLY A 80 -18.77 4.06 6.55
N GLY A 81 -17.85 5.04 6.63
CA GLY A 81 -16.42 4.80 6.43
C GLY A 81 -15.75 4.09 7.62
N ASN A 82 -14.58 3.56 7.37
CA ASN A 82 -13.72 3.00 8.41
C ASN A 82 -13.21 4.08 9.38
N SER A 83 -12.69 3.63 10.52
CA SER A 83 -12.05 4.50 11.52
C SER A 83 -10.54 4.31 11.58
N HIS A 84 -10.09 3.09 11.27
CA HIS A 84 -8.69 2.69 11.34
C HIS A 84 -8.43 1.67 10.24
N ALA A 85 -7.27 1.74 9.62
CA ALA A 85 -6.77 0.70 8.73
C ALA A 85 -5.46 0.15 9.26
N ILE A 86 -5.31 -1.18 9.28
CA ILE A 86 -4.01 -1.83 9.43
C ILE A 86 -3.58 -2.27 8.05
N TRP A 87 -2.34 -1.95 7.67
CA TRP A 87 -1.85 -2.32 6.34
C TRP A 87 -0.45 -2.92 6.40
N TYR A 88 -0.14 -3.75 5.40
CA TYR A 88 1.21 -4.24 5.17
C TYR A 88 1.46 -4.49 3.69
N ALA A 89 2.69 -4.21 3.26
CA ALA A 89 3.14 -4.40 1.88
C ALA A 89 4.08 -5.61 1.78
N VAL A 90 3.97 -6.39 0.71
CA VAL A 90 4.80 -7.55 0.38
C VAL A 90 5.16 -7.53 -1.10
N ALA A 91 6.21 -8.28 -1.48
CA ALA A 91 6.64 -8.34 -2.87
C ALA A 91 5.65 -9.09 -3.79
N ASP A 92 5.01 -10.14 -3.26
CA ASP A 92 4.17 -11.05 -4.04
C ASP A 92 3.18 -11.84 -3.15
N TRP A 93 2.38 -12.70 -3.78
CA TRP A 93 1.38 -13.54 -3.13
C TRP A 93 1.95 -14.50 -2.08
N SER A 94 3.18 -14.97 -2.24
CA SER A 94 3.83 -15.82 -1.23
C SER A 94 4.09 -15.05 0.06
N GLY A 95 4.33 -13.74 -0.04
CA GLY A 95 4.39 -12.83 1.09
C GLY A 95 3.07 -12.74 1.84
N ILE A 96 1.95 -12.61 1.12
CA ILE A 96 0.60 -12.58 1.72
C ILE A 96 0.33 -13.86 2.52
N GLU A 97 0.59 -15.03 1.91
CA GLU A 97 0.37 -16.33 2.55
C GLU A 97 1.22 -16.49 3.83
N LYS A 98 2.48 -16.06 3.81
CA LYS A 98 3.36 -16.11 4.99
C LYS A 98 2.83 -15.24 6.12
N VAL A 99 2.33 -14.03 5.82
CA VAL A 99 1.75 -13.15 6.84
C VAL A 99 0.48 -13.77 7.43
N ASP A 100 -0.45 -14.26 6.61
CA ASP A 100 -1.70 -14.89 7.08
C ASP A 100 -1.41 -16.09 7.98
N ASN A 101 -0.55 -17.02 7.55
CA ASN A 101 -0.17 -18.19 8.33
C ASN A 101 0.47 -17.82 9.68
N ALA A 102 1.39 -16.85 9.68
CA ALA A 102 2.06 -16.42 10.92
C ALA A 102 1.09 -15.70 11.88
N MET A 103 0.17 -14.89 11.36
CA MET A 103 -0.86 -14.23 12.16
C MET A 103 -1.82 -15.24 12.79
N ARG A 104 -2.28 -16.24 12.03
CA ARG A 104 -3.13 -17.32 12.55
C ARG A 104 -2.42 -18.11 13.67
N ALA A 105 -1.16 -18.46 13.47
CA ALA A 105 -0.37 -19.16 14.48
C ALA A 105 -0.21 -18.33 15.76
N GLN A 106 0.03 -17.02 15.65
CA GLN A 106 0.15 -16.12 16.79
C GLN A 106 -1.18 -15.97 17.55
N ILE A 107 -2.30 -15.82 16.83
CA ILE A 107 -3.63 -15.74 17.45
C ILE A 107 -3.94 -17.05 18.20
N ALA A 108 -3.66 -18.20 17.60
CA ALA A 108 -3.88 -19.50 18.23
C ALA A 108 -3.06 -19.65 19.51
N LYS A 109 -1.76 -19.30 19.47
CA LYS A 109 -0.88 -19.30 20.64
C LYS A 109 -1.42 -18.44 21.78
N LEU A 110 -1.76 -17.18 21.50
CA LEU A 110 -2.28 -16.25 22.52
C LEU A 110 -3.63 -16.69 23.09
N THR A 111 -4.46 -17.34 22.27
CA THR A 111 -5.74 -17.91 22.73
C THR A 111 -5.51 -19.06 23.71
N GLU A 112 -4.55 -19.95 23.43
CA GLU A 112 -4.17 -21.03 24.34
C GLU A 112 -3.59 -20.50 25.66
N GLU A 113 -2.73 -19.47 25.60
CA GLU A 113 -2.17 -18.82 26.79
C GLU A 113 -3.26 -18.16 27.66
N ALA A 114 -4.23 -17.48 27.03
CA ALA A 114 -5.37 -16.89 27.74
C ALA A 114 -6.22 -17.96 28.46
N ALA A 115 -6.47 -19.10 27.80
CA ALA A 115 -7.20 -20.22 28.39
C ALA A 115 -6.47 -20.80 29.62
N LYS A 116 -5.15 -21.01 29.53
CA LYS A 116 -4.33 -21.53 30.65
C LYS A 116 -4.31 -20.57 31.84
N SER A 117 -4.19 -19.27 31.59
CA SER A 117 -4.14 -18.25 32.66
C SER A 117 -5.43 -18.18 33.49
N SER A 118 -6.55 -18.55 32.89
CA SER A 118 -7.89 -18.52 33.50
C SER A 118 -8.20 -19.74 34.36
N ALA A 119 -7.50 -20.86 34.14
CA ALA A 119 -7.71 -22.12 34.87
C ALA A 119 -7.09 -22.15 36.29
N GLY A 120 -6.17 -21.23 36.60
CA GLY A 120 -5.33 -21.30 37.81
C GLY A 120 -5.72 -20.41 38.99
N LYS A 121 -6.69 -19.49 38.87
CA LYS A 121 -7.03 -18.53 39.93
C LYS A 121 -8.54 -18.49 40.21
N LYS A 122 -8.95 -19.10 41.33
CA LYS A 122 -10.33 -19.05 41.84
C LYS A 122 -10.69 -17.59 42.14
N GLY A 123 -11.61 -17.00 41.36
CA GLY A 123 -12.08 -15.62 41.52
C GLY A 123 -11.43 -14.56 40.61
N ALA A 124 -10.47 -14.92 39.75
CA ALA A 124 -9.95 -13.99 38.74
C ALA A 124 -10.83 -13.98 37.48
N LYS A 125 -11.07 -12.81 36.89
CA LYS A 125 -11.72 -12.69 35.57
C LYS A 125 -10.83 -13.41 34.53
N ALA A 126 -11.43 -14.30 33.73
CA ALA A 126 -10.72 -14.99 32.66
C ALA A 126 -10.07 -13.96 31.71
N ALA A 127 -8.83 -14.22 31.31
CA ALA A 127 -8.18 -13.41 30.28
C ALA A 127 -8.91 -13.63 28.95
N ALA A 128 -9.39 -12.55 28.33
CA ALA A 128 -10.09 -12.63 27.05
C ALA A 128 -9.10 -12.90 25.91
N ALA A 129 -9.45 -13.83 25.01
CA ALA A 129 -8.65 -14.13 23.83
C ALA A 129 -8.59 -12.91 22.89
N PRO A 130 -7.54 -12.79 22.04
CA PRO A 130 -7.38 -11.64 21.15
C PRO A 130 -8.61 -11.31 20.29
N MET A 131 -9.26 -12.33 19.72
CA MET A 131 -10.42 -12.13 18.86
C MET A 131 -11.67 -11.70 19.64
N ASP A 132 -11.80 -12.10 20.90
CA ASP A 132 -12.91 -11.65 21.75
C ASP A 132 -12.71 -10.19 22.13
N ARG A 133 -11.48 -9.81 22.51
CA ARG A 133 -11.12 -8.40 22.75
C ARG A 133 -11.38 -7.55 21.51
N LEU A 134 -11.03 -8.02 20.31
CA LEU A 134 -11.26 -7.29 19.07
C LEU A 134 -12.77 -7.10 18.80
N ARG A 135 -13.59 -8.13 19.00
CA ARG A 135 -15.06 -8.06 18.87
C ARG A 135 -15.70 -7.07 19.85
N GLU A 136 -15.16 -6.93 21.05
CA GLU A 136 -15.69 -5.99 22.05
C GLU A 136 -15.44 -4.52 21.67
N ILE A 137 -14.36 -4.25 20.93
CA ILE A 137 -13.92 -2.89 20.63
C ILE A 137 -14.15 -2.45 19.19
N THR A 138 -14.58 -3.35 18.32
CA THR A 138 -14.86 -3.05 16.90
C THR A 138 -16.22 -3.57 16.48
N ASP A 139 -16.84 -2.87 15.54
CA ASP A 139 -17.98 -3.36 14.79
C ASP A 139 -17.47 -4.16 13.58
N LEU A 140 -17.30 -5.47 13.78
CA LEU A 140 -16.84 -6.40 12.73
C LEU A 140 -17.84 -6.56 11.58
N SER A 141 -19.09 -6.09 11.71
CA SER A 141 -20.02 -6.09 10.57
C SER A 141 -19.70 -4.99 9.55
N LYS A 142 -18.82 -4.06 9.91
CA LYS A 142 -18.37 -2.92 9.10
C LYS A 142 -16.87 -2.95 8.82
N THR A 143 -16.25 -4.13 8.92
CA THR A 143 -14.87 -4.30 8.46
C THR A 143 -14.86 -4.54 6.96
N HIS A 144 -13.89 -3.94 6.28
CA HIS A 144 -13.66 -4.17 4.86
C HIS A 144 -12.18 -4.45 4.64
N ASP A 145 -11.90 -5.55 3.95
CA ASP A 145 -10.54 -5.93 3.60
C ASP A 145 -10.37 -5.82 2.09
N TYR A 146 -9.25 -5.25 1.66
CA TYR A 146 -8.92 -5.21 0.24
C TYR A 146 -7.42 -5.37 0.01
N LEU A 147 -7.10 -5.91 -1.17
CA LEU A 147 -5.74 -6.12 -1.63
C LEU A 147 -5.49 -5.21 -2.84
N THR A 148 -4.39 -4.48 -2.80
CA THR A 148 -4.03 -3.52 -3.85
C THR A 148 -2.66 -3.84 -4.41
N ARG A 149 -2.44 -3.51 -5.69
CA ARG A 149 -1.14 -3.58 -6.33
C ARG A 149 -0.69 -2.20 -6.75
N ASP A 150 0.52 -1.81 -6.36
CA ASP A 150 1.15 -0.60 -6.91
C ASP A 150 1.61 -0.88 -8.34
N LEU A 151 1.03 -0.18 -9.31
CA LEU A 151 1.46 -0.21 -10.71
C LEU A 151 2.72 0.64 -10.92
N VAL A 152 2.81 1.72 -10.15
CA VAL A 152 3.94 2.66 -10.07
C VAL A 152 4.15 2.97 -8.60
N ILE A 153 5.40 2.95 -8.15
CA ILE A 153 5.77 3.33 -6.80
C ILE A 153 7.10 4.11 -6.83
N GLY A 154 7.17 5.17 -6.03
CA GLY A 154 8.40 5.88 -5.71
C GLY A 154 8.53 6.00 -4.20
N VAL A 155 9.67 5.61 -3.65
CA VAL A 155 9.95 5.69 -2.22
C VAL A 155 11.24 6.47 -2.04
N ALA A 156 11.24 7.44 -1.13
CA ALA A 156 12.43 8.20 -0.79
C ALA A 156 13.49 7.25 -0.19
N GLN A 157 14.76 7.48 -0.53
CA GLN A 157 15.87 6.67 -0.02
C GLN A 157 16.01 6.75 1.51
N LYS A 158 15.57 7.87 2.09
CA LYS A 158 15.62 8.11 3.53
C LYS A 158 14.26 8.58 4.02
N VAL A 159 13.66 7.78 4.88
CA VAL A 159 12.50 8.16 5.68
C VAL A 159 12.99 8.51 7.08
N PRO A 160 12.63 9.68 7.64
CA PRO A 160 13.01 10.01 9.01
C PRO A 160 12.47 8.97 10.01
N GLU A 161 13.32 8.54 10.94
CA GLU A 161 12.92 7.60 11.99
C GLU A 161 11.79 8.18 12.84
N GLY A 162 10.81 7.35 13.19
CA GLY A 162 9.66 7.74 14.01
C GLY A 162 8.66 8.68 13.32
N VAL A 163 8.81 8.96 12.01
CA VAL A 163 7.83 9.76 11.29
C VAL A 163 6.49 9.02 11.22
N LEU A 164 5.41 9.76 11.46
CA LEU A 164 4.04 9.30 11.28
C LEU A 164 3.43 10.10 10.13
N PRO A 165 3.50 9.59 8.88
CA PRO A 165 3.13 10.37 7.72
C PRO A 165 1.64 10.67 7.65
N PHE A 166 1.32 11.72 6.91
CA PHE A 166 0.01 11.98 6.36
C PHE A 166 -0.04 11.46 4.93
N SER A 167 -0.96 10.55 4.66
CA SER A 167 -1.18 9.97 3.34
C SER A 167 -2.39 10.64 2.71
N ARG A 168 -2.25 11.13 1.49
CA ARG A 168 -3.38 11.61 0.69
C ARG A 168 -3.69 10.59 -0.39
N TYR A 169 -4.94 10.13 -0.43
CA TYR A 169 -5.45 9.26 -1.48
C TYR A 169 -6.36 10.05 -2.42
N ALA A 170 -6.24 9.77 -3.71
CA ALA A 170 -7.15 10.24 -4.75
C ALA A 170 -7.64 9.01 -5.52
N PHE A 171 -8.84 8.57 -5.17
CA PHE A 171 -9.49 7.40 -5.75
C PHE A 171 -10.22 7.77 -7.04
N ALA A 172 -10.06 6.92 -8.04
CA ALA A 172 -10.69 7.05 -9.34
C ALA A 172 -11.38 5.74 -9.74
N LYS A 173 -12.56 5.88 -10.34
CA LYS A 173 -13.21 4.79 -11.06
C LYS A 173 -12.90 4.93 -12.54
N VAL A 174 -11.81 4.31 -12.96
CA VAL A 174 -11.41 4.25 -14.37
C VAL A 174 -12.41 3.39 -15.14
N ARG A 175 -12.82 3.87 -16.31
CA ARG A 175 -13.79 3.20 -17.18
C ARG A 175 -13.26 1.83 -17.65
N PRO A 176 -14.14 0.85 -17.93
CA PRO A 176 -13.73 -0.46 -18.41
C PRO A 176 -12.81 -0.38 -19.63
N GLY A 177 -11.72 -1.16 -19.63
CA GLY A 177 -10.72 -1.17 -20.71
C GLY A 177 -9.75 0.03 -20.74
N LYS A 178 -9.97 1.06 -19.91
CA LYS A 178 -9.17 2.30 -19.93
C LYS A 178 -8.01 2.35 -18.92
N GLY A 179 -7.79 1.29 -18.14
CA GLY A 179 -6.72 1.23 -17.12
C GLY A 179 -5.32 1.54 -17.66
N GLY A 180 -4.95 0.96 -18.81
CA GLY A 180 -3.64 1.20 -19.43
C GLY A 180 -3.46 2.65 -19.91
N GLU A 181 -4.50 3.25 -20.49
CA GLU A 181 -4.49 4.66 -20.92
C GLU A 181 -4.42 5.60 -19.72
N PHE A 182 -5.19 5.32 -18.66
CA PHE A 182 -5.16 6.06 -17.40
C PHE A 182 -3.77 6.04 -16.77
N ARG A 183 -3.13 4.87 -16.67
CA ARG A 183 -1.76 4.76 -16.17
C ARG A 183 -0.78 5.60 -16.99
N LYS A 184 -0.84 5.54 -18.32
CA LYS A 184 0.03 6.34 -19.20
C LYS A 184 -0.18 7.84 -19.00
N ALA A 185 -1.44 8.29 -18.91
CA ALA A 185 -1.76 9.68 -18.64
C ALA A 185 -1.22 10.14 -17.27
N TRP A 186 -1.41 9.32 -16.24
CA TRP A 186 -0.89 9.59 -14.90
C TRP A 186 0.65 9.64 -14.87
N GLU A 187 1.33 8.69 -15.52
CA GLU A 187 2.79 8.67 -15.62
C GLU A 187 3.33 9.88 -16.40
N LYS A 188 2.60 10.38 -17.40
CA LYS A 188 3.01 11.56 -18.18
C LYS A 188 2.85 12.87 -17.39
N TYR A 189 1.71 13.05 -16.71
CA TYR A 189 1.34 14.36 -16.16
C TYR A 189 1.55 14.48 -14.64
N ASN A 190 1.45 13.39 -13.87
CA ASN A 190 1.51 13.44 -12.42
C ASN A 190 2.87 12.97 -11.88
N LYS A 191 3.40 11.87 -12.43
CA LYS A 191 4.66 11.28 -11.96
C LYS A 191 5.83 12.26 -11.93
N PRO A 192 6.08 13.11 -12.96
CA PRO A 192 7.23 14.02 -12.92
C PRO A 192 7.16 15.04 -11.78
N VAL A 193 5.94 15.52 -11.44
CA VAL A 193 5.73 16.43 -10.31
C VAL A 193 6.04 15.73 -8.99
N LEU A 194 5.55 14.50 -8.82
CA LEU A 194 5.79 13.70 -7.61
C LEU A 194 7.26 13.28 -7.46
N GLU A 195 7.92 12.88 -8.54
CA GLU A 195 9.36 12.57 -8.52
C GLU A 195 10.20 13.78 -8.08
N LYS A 196 9.88 14.96 -8.60
CA LYS A 196 10.53 16.20 -8.15
C LYS A 196 10.26 16.47 -6.67
N LEU A 197 9.03 16.38 -6.23
CA LEU A 197 8.66 16.60 -4.82
C LEU A 197 9.33 15.61 -3.87
N MET A 198 9.53 14.36 -4.31
CA MET A 198 10.25 13.34 -3.56
C MET A 198 11.75 13.66 -3.48
N ALA A 199 12.36 14.06 -4.61
CA ALA A 199 13.76 14.49 -4.66
C ALA A 199 14.02 15.73 -3.79
N ASP A 200 13.07 16.67 -3.76
CA ASP A 200 13.11 17.87 -2.91
C ASP A 200 12.81 17.57 -1.42
N GLY A 201 12.48 16.31 -1.08
CA GLY A 201 12.16 15.88 0.30
C GLY A 201 10.82 16.41 0.83
N VAL A 202 9.92 16.86 -0.06
CA VAL A 202 8.58 17.32 0.31
C VAL A 202 7.65 16.14 0.62
N ILE A 203 7.73 15.08 -0.20
CA ILE A 203 7.02 13.82 0.00
C ILE A 203 8.01 12.69 0.31
N LEU A 204 7.53 11.68 1.04
CA LEU A 204 8.30 10.50 1.45
C LEU A 204 8.13 9.33 0.49
N ALA A 205 6.95 9.22 -0.11
CA ALA A 205 6.62 8.20 -1.08
C ALA A 205 5.43 8.65 -1.94
N TYR A 206 5.24 7.99 -3.07
CA TYR A 206 4.05 8.11 -3.90
C TYR A 206 3.75 6.80 -4.62
N GLY A 207 2.50 6.64 -5.06
CA GLY A 207 2.14 5.52 -5.89
C GLY A 207 0.89 5.75 -6.74
N LEU A 208 0.73 4.86 -7.71
CA LEU A 208 -0.49 4.62 -8.45
C LEU A 208 -0.83 3.15 -8.32
N SER A 209 -1.97 2.85 -7.69
CA SER A 209 -2.37 1.50 -7.33
C SER A 209 -3.70 1.12 -7.97
N VAL A 210 -3.93 -0.18 -8.05
CA VAL A 210 -5.22 -0.79 -8.42
C VAL A 210 -5.68 -1.71 -7.32
N GLU A 211 -6.99 -1.95 -7.25
CA GLU A 211 -7.52 -3.07 -6.49
C GLU A 211 -7.14 -4.38 -7.21
N GLU A 212 -6.27 -5.18 -6.60
CA GLU A 212 -5.78 -6.44 -7.16
C GLU A 212 -6.89 -7.49 -7.18
N ILE A 213 -7.63 -7.59 -6.08
CA ILE A 213 -8.85 -8.41 -5.98
C ILE A 213 -10.02 -7.46 -5.88
N ARG A 214 -10.83 -7.39 -6.95
CA ARG A 214 -12.01 -6.54 -6.97
C ARG A 214 -13.08 -7.06 -6.00
N THR A 215 -13.46 -6.24 -5.03
CA THR A 215 -14.52 -6.53 -4.07
C THR A 215 -15.82 -5.84 -4.48
N GLU A 216 -16.06 -4.63 -3.99
CA GLU A 216 -17.31 -3.87 -4.15
C GLU A 216 -17.26 -2.87 -5.33
N GLY A 217 -16.05 -2.63 -5.87
CA GLY A 217 -15.85 -1.87 -7.10
C GLY A 217 -16.06 -0.36 -6.97
N GLU A 218 -15.96 0.19 -5.75
CA GLU A 218 -16.07 1.62 -5.50
C GLU A 218 -14.96 2.42 -6.20
N PHE A 219 -13.72 1.91 -6.22
CA PHE A 219 -12.64 2.40 -7.10
C PHE A 219 -12.20 1.30 -8.06
N THR A 220 -11.41 1.70 -9.04
CA THR A 220 -10.54 0.76 -9.76
C THR A 220 -9.08 1.11 -9.60
N HIS A 221 -8.78 2.40 -9.40
CA HIS A 221 -7.43 2.91 -9.20
C HIS A 221 -7.44 3.94 -8.08
N TYR A 222 -6.30 4.14 -7.45
CA TYR A 222 -6.06 5.34 -6.67
C TYR A 222 -4.61 5.76 -6.79
N SER A 223 -4.38 7.06 -6.71
CA SER A 223 -3.03 7.59 -6.52
C SER A 223 -2.88 8.08 -5.10
N TRP A 224 -1.67 7.95 -4.57
CA TRP A 224 -1.39 8.31 -3.20
C TRP A 224 0.00 8.94 -3.06
N PHE A 225 0.18 9.71 -2.01
CA PHE A 225 1.49 10.18 -1.58
C PHE A 225 1.54 10.39 -0.08
N ASP A 226 2.74 10.22 0.48
CA ASP A 226 3.02 10.40 1.90
C ASP A 226 3.80 11.67 2.15
N THR A 227 3.39 12.42 3.16
CA THR A 227 4.07 13.64 3.62
C THR A 227 4.38 13.53 5.11
N LYS A 228 5.43 14.19 5.57
CA LYS A 228 5.79 14.20 7.00
C LYS A 228 4.85 15.09 7.85
N ASP A 229 4.18 16.05 7.21
CA ASP A 229 3.31 17.04 7.85
C ASP A 229 2.29 17.61 6.84
N LEU A 230 1.25 18.27 7.34
CA LEU A 230 0.22 18.89 6.50
C LEU A 230 0.72 20.09 5.68
N ALA A 231 1.77 20.79 6.14
CA ALA A 231 2.34 21.89 5.37
C ALA A 231 3.02 21.38 4.09
N SER A 232 3.58 20.16 4.11
CA SER A 232 4.05 19.46 2.93
C SER A 232 2.89 19.11 1.98
N VAL A 233 1.69 18.80 2.48
CA VAL A 233 0.50 18.59 1.62
C VAL A 233 0.17 19.86 0.83
N ASP A 234 0.24 21.03 1.47
CA ASP A 234 0.04 22.31 0.78
C ASP A 234 1.09 22.57 -0.30
N LYS A 235 2.36 22.19 -0.04
CA LYS A 235 3.43 22.27 -1.04
C LYS A 235 3.18 21.37 -2.24
N VAL A 236 2.67 20.16 -2.02
CA VAL A 236 2.28 19.25 -3.11
C VAL A 236 1.19 19.92 -3.96
N ARG A 237 0.14 20.45 -3.32
CA ARG A 237 -0.93 21.17 -4.02
C ARG A 237 -0.39 22.34 -4.84
N ALA A 238 0.46 23.17 -4.24
CA ALA A 238 1.07 24.32 -4.90
C ALA A 238 1.91 23.89 -6.11
N ALA A 239 2.67 22.80 -6.01
CA ALA A 239 3.46 22.28 -7.11
C ALA A 239 2.60 21.80 -8.29
N PHE A 240 1.49 21.10 -8.02
CA PHE A 240 0.54 20.72 -9.08
C PHE A 240 -0.14 21.94 -9.71
N MET A 241 -0.47 22.97 -8.93
CA MET A 241 -1.02 24.23 -9.47
C MET A 241 0.00 24.96 -10.36
N ALA A 242 1.26 25.06 -9.93
CA ALA A 242 2.34 25.68 -10.70
C ALA A 242 2.65 24.89 -11.97
N ASP A 243 2.67 23.55 -11.88
CA ASP A 243 2.82 22.68 -13.03
C ASP A 243 1.67 22.87 -14.03
N ARG A 244 0.42 22.99 -13.57
CA ARG A 244 -0.71 23.31 -14.43
C ARG A 244 -0.58 24.71 -15.07
N SER A 245 -0.23 25.73 -14.30
CA SER A 245 -0.20 27.12 -14.79
C SER A 245 0.90 27.41 -15.83
N ARG A 246 1.94 26.57 -15.91
CA ARG A 246 2.99 26.71 -16.94
C ARG A 246 2.57 26.20 -18.32
N ARG A 247 1.44 25.50 -18.41
CA ARG A 247 0.89 24.95 -19.66
C ARG A 247 -0.05 25.96 -20.33
N SER A 248 -0.12 25.92 -21.65
CA SER A 248 -1.12 26.69 -22.39
C SER A 248 -2.53 26.27 -21.97
N GLN A 249 -3.51 27.15 -22.12
CA GLN A 249 -4.91 26.81 -21.83
C GLN A 249 -5.38 25.61 -22.65
N GLU A 250 -5.02 25.56 -23.93
CA GLU A 250 -5.31 24.43 -24.82
C GLU A 250 -4.79 23.09 -24.28
N GLU A 251 -3.54 23.06 -23.79
CA GLU A 251 -2.98 21.85 -23.19
C GLU A 251 -3.70 21.48 -21.89
N GLN A 252 -4.06 22.46 -21.05
CA GLN A 252 -4.81 22.21 -19.83
C GLN A 252 -6.18 21.59 -20.12
N ASP A 253 -6.89 22.11 -21.13
CA ASP A 253 -8.21 21.62 -21.53
C ASP A 253 -8.10 20.21 -22.10
N ALA A 254 -7.11 19.94 -22.95
CA ALA A 254 -6.84 18.61 -23.49
C ALA A 254 -6.52 17.58 -22.39
N ILE A 255 -5.77 17.97 -21.35
CA ILE A 255 -5.50 17.10 -20.19
C ILE A 255 -6.78 16.83 -19.40
N ALA A 256 -7.60 17.86 -19.16
CA ALA A 256 -8.86 17.72 -18.44
C ALA A 256 -9.82 16.78 -19.18
N GLU A 257 -9.99 16.98 -20.50
CA GLU A 257 -10.81 16.14 -21.37
C GLU A 257 -10.28 14.69 -21.39
N LEU A 258 -8.96 14.51 -21.47
CA LEU A 258 -8.35 13.18 -21.41
C LEU A 258 -8.74 12.47 -20.11
N PHE A 259 -8.51 13.07 -18.93
CA PHE A 259 -8.87 12.40 -17.67
C PHE A 259 -10.37 12.20 -17.49
N ALA A 260 -11.21 13.13 -17.96
CA ALA A 260 -12.67 12.97 -17.97
C ALA A 260 -13.11 11.81 -18.87
N SER A 261 -12.44 11.60 -20.01
CA SER A 261 -12.74 10.47 -20.90
C SER A 261 -12.33 9.11 -20.30
N LEU A 262 -11.35 9.10 -19.39
CA LEU A 262 -10.80 7.87 -18.80
C LEU A 262 -11.50 7.47 -17.51
N THR A 263 -12.14 8.40 -16.81
CA THR A 263 -12.70 8.19 -15.48
C THR A 263 -14.19 8.50 -15.42
N ASP A 264 -14.85 7.92 -14.42
CA ASP A 264 -16.15 8.38 -13.94
C ASP A 264 -15.92 9.47 -12.89
N ALA A 265 -16.19 10.72 -13.27
CA ALA A 265 -15.87 11.89 -12.44
C ALA A 265 -16.71 11.94 -11.15
N ASP A 266 -17.94 11.44 -11.18
CA ASP A 266 -18.85 11.45 -10.03
C ASP A 266 -18.46 10.40 -8.98
N ALA A 267 -17.63 9.43 -9.37
CA ALA A 267 -17.07 8.42 -8.47
C ALA A 267 -15.69 8.80 -7.92
N ALA A 268 -15.18 9.99 -8.21
CA ALA A 268 -13.90 10.46 -7.69
C ALA A 268 -14.05 10.91 -6.23
N ARG A 269 -13.08 10.55 -5.39
CA ARG A 269 -13.03 10.95 -3.98
C ARG A 269 -11.61 11.05 -3.49
N GLY A 270 -11.43 11.94 -2.52
CA GLY A 270 -10.16 12.17 -1.86
C GLY A 270 -10.25 11.85 -0.38
N GLU A 271 -9.17 11.33 0.16
CA GLU A 271 -9.03 11.05 1.58
C GLU A 271 -7.67 11.53 2.07
N VAL A 272 -7.62 11.96 3.33
CA VAL A 272 -6.37 12.19 4.04
C VAL A 272 -6.40 11.33 5.29
N THR A 273 -5.38 10.49 5.45
CA THR A 273 -5.18 9.68 6.65
C THR A 273 -3.91 10.14 7.36
N ARG A 274 -3.84 9.83 8.64
CA ARG A 274 -2.63 9.99 9.45
C ARG A 274 -2.18 8.62 9.94
N SER A 275 -0.89 8.31 9.81
CA SER A 275 -0.32 7.12 10.44
C SER A 275 -0.29 7.27 11.96
N LEU A 276 -0.68 6.20 12.65
CA LEU A 276 -0.56 6.01 14.09
C LEU A 276 0.61 5.07 14.42
N ILE A 277 0.93 4.17 13.49
CA ILE A 277 2.09 3.28 13.49
C ILE A 277 2.64 3.27 12.08
N PHE A 278 3.95 3.40 11.91
CA PHE A 278 4.60 3.40 10.61
C PHE A 278 5.97 2.74 10.68
N HIS A 279 6.09 1.56 10.09
CA HIS A 279 7.32 0.80 10.02
C HIS A 279 7.72 0.63 8.55
N VAL A 280 8.90 1.15 8.24
CA VAL A 280 9.58 0.97 6.96
C VAL A 280 10.98 0.43 7.23
N PRO A 281 11.62 -0.24 6.26
CA PRO A 281 12.96 -0.76 6.44
C PRO A 281 13.91 0.40 6.73
N ALA A 282 14.87 0.17 7.62
CA ALA A 282 15.95 1.13 7.79
C ALA A 282 16.68 1.34 6.44
N PRO A 283 17.14 2.57 6.13
CA PRO A 283 18.00 2.79 4.98
C PRO A 283 19.20 1.84 5.05
N LYS A 284 19.44 1.06 3.99
CA LYS A 284 20.64 0.23 3.85
C LYS A 284 21.83 1.06 3.42
#